data_AF-A0A8R2FE36-F1
#
_entry.id   AF-A0A8R2FE36-F1
#
_cell.length_a   1.000
_cell.length_b   1.000
_cell.length_c   1.000
_cell.angle_alpha   90.00
_cell.angle_beta   90.00
_cell.angle_gamma   90.00
#
_symmetry.space_group_name_H-M   'P 1'
#
loop_
_entity.id
_entity.type
_entity.pdbx_description
1 polymer ?
#
loop_
_entity_poly.entity_id
_entity_poly.type
_entity_poly.pdbx_seq_one_letter_code
_entity_poly.pdbx_strand_id
1 'polypeptide(L)'
;MDWLCERAILTPKNDRAAVINEILLKSFKGTEMEYKSIDMVLTTDDAVHYPVEFLNTLNPPGFPLHKLFFKIGTPIMLLRNLHPPKLCNGTRLCVKALQNNVIEATIISGCAQGESTFIPCIPLLSSNYPFEFKRLQFPIKVSFAMIINKSQGQSLKIAGIDLSDDCFTHGQFYVACSRVSSPTILVILAPNGRTTNVVYKEVL
;
A
#
# COMPACT_ATOMS: atom_id res chain seq x y z
N MET A 1 -16.72 10.35 5.96
CA MET A 1 -15.44 10.00 5.28
C MET A 1 -15.17 8.50 5.28
N ASP A 2 -15.79 7.75 6.21
CA ASP A 2 -15.60 6.30 6.38
C ASP A 2 -15.92 5.45 5.14
N TRP A 3 -16.79 5.93 4.24
CA TRP A 3 -17.18 5.22 3.02
C TRP A 3 -15.99 4.73 2.18
N LEU A 4 -14.96 5.56 1.95
CA LEU A 4 -13.80 5.13 1.16
C LEU A 4 -12.89 4.16 1.92
N CYS A 5 -12.85 4.26 3.25
CA CYS A 5 -12.05 3.39 4.10
C CYS A 5 -12.66 1.98 4.23
N GLU A 6 -13.97 1.81 3.98
CA GLU A 6 -14.63 0.50 3.95
C GLU A 6 -14.43 -0.28 2.64
N ARG A 7 -13.86 0.36 1.62
CA ARG A 7 -13.73 -0.17 0.26
C ARG A 7 -12.26 -0.42 -0.08
N ALA A 8 -12.02 -1.34 -1.01
CA ALA A 8 -10.73 -1.45 -1.68
C ALA A 8 -10.90 -1.90 -3.13
N ILE A 9 -9.98 -1.49 -3.98
CA ILE A 9 -9.83 -2.04 -5.32
C ILE A 9 -8.68 -3.06 -5.30
N LEU A 10 -8.95 -4.26 -5.79
CA LEU A 10 -7.98 -5.35 -5.89
C LEU A 10 -7.49 -5.45 -7.32
N THR A 11 -6.18 -5.58 -7.47
CA THR A 11 -5.51 -5.69 -8.77
C THR A 11 -4.56 -6.89 -8.75
N PRO A 12 -4.28 -7.53 -9.89
CA PRO A 12 -3.24 -8.55 -9.93
C PRO A 12 -1.84 -7.96 -9.70
N LYS A 13 -1.52 -6.83 -10.34
CA LYS A 13 -0.17 -6.24 -10.39
C LYS A 13 -0.03 -4.95 -9.58
N ASN A 14 1.17 -4.71 -9.04
CA ASN A 14 1.46 -3.51 -8.22
C ASN A 14 1.36 -2.20 -9.02
N ASP A 15 1.83 -2.19 -10.27
CA ASP A 15 1.85 -0.97 -11.09
C ASP A 15 0.44 -0.44 -11.33
N ARG A 16 -0.51 -1.36 -11.58
CA ARG A 16 -1.93 -1.00 -11.72
C ARG A 16 -2.51 -0.42 -10.44
N ALA A 17 -2.21 -1.03 -9.28
CA ALA A 17 -2.61 -0.46 -7.99
C ALA A 17 -2.02 0.94 -7.77
N ALA A 18 -0.76 1.17 -8.15
CA ALA A 18 -0.10 2.46 -8.01
C ALA A 18 -0.80 3.55 -8.84
N VAL A 19 -1.09 3.27 -10.11
CA VAL A 19 -1.82 4.19 -11.00
C VAL A 19 -3.20 4.54 -10.44
N ILE A 20 -3.97 3.54 -9.99
CA ILE A 20 -5.29 3.78 -9.39
C ILE A 20 -5.19 4.64 -8.13
N ASN A 21 -4.23 4.32 -7.26
CA ASN A 21 -4.01 5.10 -6.03
C ASN A 21 -3.66 6.56 -6.33
N GLU A 22 -2.83 6.82 -7.33
CA GLU A 22 -2.47 8.18 -7.75
C GLU A 22 -3.69 8.96 -8.28
N ILE A 23 -4.47 8.36 -9.19
CA ILE A 23 -5.67 8.97 -9.75
C ILE A 23 -6.69 9.31 -8.65
N LEU A 24 -6.93 8.36 -7.75
CA LEU A 24 -7.88 8.55 -6.66
C LEU A 24 -7.41 9.57 -5.65
N LEU A 25 -6.12 9.59 -5.29
CA LEU A 25 -5.58 10.61 -4.39
C LEU A 25 -5.70 12.02 -4.98
N LYS A 26 -5.38 12.20 -6.27
CA LYS A 26 -5.52 13.50 -6.96
C LYS A 26 -6.98 13.97 -6.96
N SER A 27 -7.91 13.06 -7.23
CA SER A 27 -9.35 13.33 -7.26
C SER A 27 -9.97 13.52 -5.87
N PHE A 28 -9.29 13.05 -4.83
CA PHE A 28 -9.79 13.10 -3.46
C PHE A 28 -9.79 14.54 -2.93
N LYS A 29 -10.92 14.99 -2.38
CA LYS A 29 -11.06 16.33 -1.83
C LYS A 29 -10.29 16.46 -0.53
N GLY A 30 -9.65 17.61 -0.32
CA GLY A 30 -8.93 17.94 0.92
C GLY A 30 -7.57 18.57 0.65
N THR A 31 -7.04 19.24 1.67
CA THR A 31 -5.70 19.81 1.63
C THR A 31 -4.67 18.69 1.59
N GLU A 32 -3.82 18.72 0.58
CA GLU A 32 -2.72 17.78 0.43
C GLU A 32 -1.54 18.20 1.30
N MET A 33 -0.92 17.23 1.97
CA MET A 33 0.34 17.41 2.68
C MET A 33 1.41 16.53 2.04
N GLU A 34 2.55 17.14 1.72
CA GLU A 34 3.74 16.47 1.19
C GLU A 34 4.69 16.11 2.34
N TYR A 35 5.20 14.89 2.33
CA TYR A 35 6.28 14.44 3.19
C TYR A 35 7.45 13.96 2.34
N LYS A 36 8.62 14.57 2.53
CA LYS A 36 9.87 14.20 1.87
C LYS A 36 10.71 13.34 2.81
N SER A 37 11.27 12.26 2.29
CA SER A 37 12.18 11.43 3.07
C SER A 37 13.52 12.11 3.28
N ILE A 38 14.26 11.64 4.29
CA ILE A 38 15.68 11.95 4.46
C ILE A 38 16.46 10.69 4.09
N ASP A 39 17.23 10.79 3.01
CA ASP A 39 18.01 9.69 2.46
C ASP A 39 19.50 9.93 2.69
N MET A 40 20.23 8.87 3.07
CA MET A 40 21.67 8.93 3.29
C MET A 40 22.32 7.58 3.03
N VAL A 41 23.54 7.58 2.50
CA VAL A 41 24.40 6.39 2.51
C VAL A 41 24.88 6.10 3.95
N LEU A 42 25.21 4.85 4.24
CA LEU A 42 25.72 4.46 5.56
C LEU A 42 27.23 4.65 5.72
N THR A 43 27.95 4.68 4.61
CA THR A 43 29.41 4.75 4.48
C THR A 43 29.81 6.12 3.95
N THR A 44 30.83 6.73 4.55
CA THR A 44 31.29 8.08 4.16
C THR A 44 31.90 8.14 2.77
N ASP A 45 32.59 7.07 2.36
CA ASP A 45 33.25 7.01 1.05
C ASP A 45 32.21 6.99 -0.09
N ASP A 46 31.06 6.35 0.16
CA ASP A 46 29.94 6.28 -0.77
C ASP A 46 29.22 7.62 -0.92
N ALA A 47 29.37 8.56 0.01
CA ALA A 47 28.67 9.85 -0.03
C ALA A 47 29.12 10.72 -1.19
N VAL A 48 30.36 10.53 -1.65
CA VAL A 48 30.91 11.22 -2.83
C VAL A 48 30.37 10.61 -4.13
N HIS A 49 30.10 9.30 -4.13
CA HIS A 49 29.67 8.55 -5.31
C HIS A 49 28.16 8.55 -5.51
N TYR A 50 27.39 8.64 -4.43
CA TYR A 50 25.92 8.55 -4.46
C TYR A 50 25.30 9.79 -3.82
N PRO A 51 25.09 10.87 -4.61
CA PRO A 51 24.49 12.10 -4.10
C PRO A 51 23.04 11.87 -3.65
N VAL A 52 22.54 12.70 -2.73
CA VAL A 52 21.19 12.54 -2.16
C VAL A 52 20.10 12.63 -3.23
N GLU A 53 20.30 13.43 -4.28
CA GLU A 53 19.39 13.55 -5.41
C GLU A 53 19.22 12.21 -6.13
N PHE A 54 20.31 11.44 -6.27
CA PHE A 54 20.26 10.08 -6.80
C PHE A 54 19.51 9.15 -5.86
N LEU A 55 19.80 9.18 -4.55
CA LEU A 55 19.12 8.35 -3.55
C LEU A 55 17.60 8.59 -3.55
N ASN A 56 17.18 9.85 -3.69
CA ASN A 56 15.77 10.24 -3.74
C ASN A 56 15.01 9.65 -4.95
N THR A 57 15.71 9.22 -6.00
CA THR A 57 15.09 8.53 -7.16
C THR A 57 14.89 7.02 -6.94
N LEU A 58 15.56 6.44 -5.94
CA LEU A 58 15.53 5.00 -5.70
C LEU A 58 14.20 4.58 -5.06
N ASN A 59 13.62 3.51 -5.60
CA ASN A 59 12.37 2.92 -5.14
C ASN A 59 12.53 1.41 -4.88
N PRO A 60 13.34 1.02 -3.89
CA PRO A 60 13.54 -0.39 -3.58
C PRO A 60 12.22 -1.07 -3.16
N PRO A 61 12.03 -2.36 -3.47
CA PRO A 61 10.84 -3.10 -3.08
C PRO A 61 10.56 -3.00 -1.58
N GLY A 62 9.31 -2.69 -1.24
CA GLY A 62 8.87 -2.60 0.15
C GLY A 62 9.29 -1.32 0.88
N PHE A 63 9.88 -0.33 0.21
CA PHE A 63 10.13 0.99 0.79
C PHE A 63 8.99 1.97 0.49
N PRO A 64 8.76 2.95 1.37
CA PRO A 64 8.00 4.12 0.98
C PRO A 64 8.77 4.95 -0.06
N LEU A 65 8.02 5.66 -0.91
CA LEU A 65 8.58 6.60 -1.88
C LEU A 65 9.26 7.77 -1.16
N HIS A 66 10.20 8.43 -1.84
CA HIS A 66 10.83 9.65 -1.33
C HIS A 66 9.79 10.73 -1.03
N LYS A 67 8.85 10.97 -1.96
CA LYS A 67 7.73 11.89 -1.79
C LYS A 67 6.45 11.12 -1.50
N LEU A 68 5.82 11.42 -0.38
CA LEU A 68 4.49 10.92 -0.02
C LEU A 68 3.51 12.08 0.03
N PHE A 69 2.31 11.84 -0.51
CA PHE A 69 1.22 12.80 -0.52
C PHE A 69 0.02 12.18 0.17
N PHE A 70 -0.57 12.91 1.12
CA PHE A 70 -1.75 12.46 1.84
C PHE A 70 -2.75 13.58 2.06
N LYS A 71 -4.02 13.19 2.23
CA LYS A 71 -5.14 14.03 2.62
C LYS A 71 -5.89 13.36 3.77
N ILE A 72 -6.50 14.13 4.67
CA ILE A 72 -7.34 13.58 5.74
C ILE A 72 -8.44 12.70 5.13
N GLY A 73 -8.64 11.50 5.70
CA GLY A 73 -9.57 10.48 5.21
C GLY A 73 -9.00 9.54 4.15
N THR A 74 -7.76 9.73 3.72
CA THR A 74 -7.11 8.83 2.75
C THR A 74 -6.87 7.46 3.39
N PRO A 75 -7.29 6.34 2.76
CA PRO A 75 -6.89 5.01 3.18
C PRO A 75 -5.40 4.81 2.91
N ILE A 76 -4.68 4.34 3.92
CA ILE A 76 -3.25 4.03 3.87
C ILE A 76 -3.00 2.59 4.34
N MET A 77 -1.83 2.05 4.04
CA MET A 77 -1.42 0.71 4.44
C MET A 77 0.01 0.73 4.98
N LEU A 78 0.24 0.06 6.10
CA LEU A 78 1.56 -0.12 6.69
C LEU A 78 2.45 -1.03 5.84
N LEU A 79 3.72 -0.66 5.72
CA LEU A 79 4.77 -1.38 5.01
C LEU A 79 5.69 -2.16 5.96
N ARG A 80 5.60 -1.90 7.27
CA ARG A 80 6.42 -2.53 8.32
C ARG A 80 5.57 -2.85 9.54
N ASN A 81 6.05 -3.82 10.31
CA ASN A 81 5.50 -4.10 11.63
C ASN A 81 5.97 -3.00 12.58
N LEU A 82 5.03 -2.35 13.26
CA LEU A 82 5.31 -1.34 14.28
C LEU A 82 4.98 -1.85 15.67
N HIS A 83 3.82 -2.52 15.80
CA HIS A 83 3.36 -3.03 17.07
C HIS A 83 2.45 -4.25 16.87
N PRO A 84 3.02 -5.44 16.59
CA PRO A 84 2.24 -6.67 16.51
C PRO A 84 1.51 -6.98 17.83
N PRO A 85 0.30 -7.57 17.77
CA PRO A 85 -0.41 -8.01 16.57
C PRO A 85 -1.24 -6.91 15.88
N LYS A 86 -1.29 -5.70 16.45
CA LYS A 86 -2.20 -4.63 16.02
C LYS A 86 -1.76 -3.91 14.74
N LEU A 87 -0.49 -3.52 14.68
CA LEU A 87 0.11 -2.73 13.60
C LEU A 87 1.18 -3.56 12.89
N CYS A 88 0.74 -4.33 11.91
CA CYS A 88 1.57 -5.20 11.10
C CYS A 88 1.65 -4.67 9.66
N ASN A 89 2.60 -5.20 8.89
CA ASN A 89 2.67 -4.98 7.45
C ASN A 89 1.35 -5.42 6.80
N GLY A 90 0.75 -4.55 6.00
CA GLY A 90 -0.55 -4.79 5.37
C GLY A 90 -1.75 -4.29 6.17
N THR A 91 -1.59 -3.89 7.44
CA THR A 91 -2.67 -3.25 8.20
C THR A 91 -3.07 -1.97 7.48
N ARG A 92 -4.36 -1.84 7.16
CA ARG A 92 -4.96 -0.64 6.59
C ARG A 92 -5.40 0.32 7.69
N LEU A 93 -5.22 1.60 7.43
CA LEU A 93 -5.63 2.70 8.29
C LEU A 93 -6.32 3.80 7.48
N CYS A 94 -7.06 4.67 8.15
CA CYS A 94 -7.71 5.85 7.59
C CYS A 94 -7.04 7.08 8.24
N VAL A 95 -6.46 7.98 7.44
CA VAL A 95 -5.79 9.19 7.97
C VAL A 95 -6.80 10.08 8.70
N LYS A 96 -6.49 10.46 9.94
CA LYS A 96 -7.32 11.33 10.77
C LYS A 96 -6.72 12.73 10.91
N ALA A 97 -5.40 12.82 11.11
CA ALA A 97 -4.68 14.09 11.15
C ALA A 97 -3.27 13.95 10.57
N LEU A 98 -2.80 15.02 9.94
CA LEU A 98 -1.48 15.10 9.31
C LEU A 98 -0.68 16.19 10.04
N GLN A 99 0.36 15.79 10.76
CA GLN A 99 1.29 16.69 11.43
C GLN A 99 2.70 16.48 10.86
N ASN A 100 3.64 17.37 11.17
CA ASN A 100 4.97 17.36 10.55
C ASN A 100 5.74 16.05 10.79
N ASN A 101 5.66 15.48 11.99
CA ASN A 101 6.48 14.33 12.41
C ASN A 101 5.67 13.07 12.75
N VAL A 102 4.34 13.17 12.69
CA VAL A 102 3.44 12.08 13.07
C VAL A 102 2.15 12.14 12.28
N ILE A 103 1.62 10.99 11.92
CA ILE A 103 0.30 10.86 11.29
C ILE A 103 -0.62 10.15 12.28
N GLU A 104 -1.74 10.79 12.62
CA GLU A 104 -2.80 10.13 13.37
C GLU A 104 -3.70 9.39 12.39
N ALA A 105 -4.00 8.12 12.67
CA ALA A 105 -4.85 7.30 11.82
C ALA A 105 -5.70 6.33 12.62
N THR A 106 -6.86 5.96 12.08
CA THR A 106 -7.74 4.94 12.65
C THR A 106 -7.49 3.61 11.95
N ILE A 107 -7.31 2.52 12.70
CA ILE A 107 -7.14 1.17 12.16
C ILE A 107 -8.46 0.71 11.55
N ILE A 108 -8.47 0.27 10.30
CA ILE A 108 -9.69 -0.14 9.56
C ILE A 108 -9.68 -1.62 9.14
N SER A 109 -8.65 -2.37 9.53
CA SER A 109 -8.52 -3.80 9.26
C SER A 109 -7.80 -4.53 10.40
N GLY A 110 -8.10 -5.81 10.59
CA GLY A 110 -7.40 -6.67 11.56
C GLY A 110 -8.01 -6.61 12.96
N CYS A 111 -7.27 -7.15 13.94
CA CYS A 111 -7.79 -7.37 15.31
C CYS A 111 -8.04 -6.10 16.12
N ALA A 112 -7.42 -4.99 15.75
CA ALA A 112 -7.52 -3.70 16.44
C ALA A 112 -8.37 -2.67 15.68
N GLN A 113 -9.29 -3.14 14.82
CA GLN A 113 -10.15 -2.26 14.02
C GLN A 113 -10.94 -1.28 14.91
N GLY A 114 -10.93 0.00 14.54
CA GLY A 114 -11.57 1.10 15.27
C GLY A 114 -10.63 1.84 16.22
N GLU A 115 -9.48 1.28 16.59
CA GLU A 115 -8.51 1.97 17.45
C GLU A 115 -7.82 3.11 16.69
N SER A 116 -7.54 4.23 17.39
CA SER A 116 -6.70 5.31 16.87
C SER A 116 -5.25 5.06 17.22
N THR A 117 -4.33 5.43 16.32
CA THR A 117 -2.90 5.25 16.49
C THR A 117 -2.10 6.38 15.85
N PHE A 118 -0.84 6.47 16.21
CA PHE A 118 0.13 7.43 15.70
C PHE A 118 1.22 6.69 14.93
N ILE A 119 1.46 7.12 13.69
CA ILE A 119 2.49 6.55 12.82
C ILE A 119 3.66 7.54 12.76
N PRO A 120 4.83 7.20 13.31
CA PRO A 120 6.04 8.01 13.18
C PRO A 120 6.82 7.67 11.91
N CYS A 121 7.74 8.56 11.52
CA CYS A 121 8.81 8.20 10.60
C CYS A 121 9.73 7.17 11.23
N ILE A 122 10.15 6.17 10.46
CA ILE A 122 11.14 5.17 10.89
C ILE A 122 12.30 5.11 9.89
N PRO A 123 13.51 4.75 10.34
CA PRO A 123 14.61 4.47 9.43
C PRO A 123 14.40 3.11 8.74
N LEU A 124 14.53 3.08 7.41
CA LEU A 124 14.53 1.87 6.61
C LEU A 124 15.91 1.70 5.94
N LEU A 125 16.53 0.53 6.10
CA LEU A 125 17.86 0.21 5.55
C LEU A 125 17.71 -0.66 4.30
N SER A 126 18.34 -0.25 3.20
CA SER A 126 18.35 -0.98 1.94
C SER A 126 19.77 -1.45 1.62
N SER A 127 19.89 -2.74 1.32
CA SER A 127 21.09 -3.40 0.81
C SER A 127 20.84 -4.04 -0.57
N ASN A 128 19.80 -3.59 -1.27
CA ASN A 128 19.43 -4.11 -2.61
C ASN A 128 20.26 -3.48 -3.75
N TYR A 129 21.23 -2.65 -3.42
CA TYR A 129 22.08 -1.92 -4.35
C TYR A 129 23.56 -2.24 -4.04
N PRO A 130 24.51 -1.88 -4.93
CA PRO A 130 25.95 -2.04 -4.66
C PRO A 130 26.48 -1.23 -3.46
N PHE A 131 25.62 -0.48 -2.78
CA PHE A 131 25.87 0.32 -1.60
C PHE A 131 24.68 0.18 -0.64
N GLU A 132 24.91 0.50 0.63
CA GLU A 132 23.85 0.54 1.63
C GLU A 132 23.37 1.97 1.84
N PHE A 133 22.06 2.17 1.84
CA PHE A 133 21.48 3.46 2.18
C PHE A 133 20.28 3.33 3.12
N LYS A 134 20.05 4.41 3.83
CA LYS A 134 18.99 4.58 4.82
C LYS A 134 18.01 5.64 4.33
N ARG A 135 16.72 5.32 4.41
CA ARG A 135 15.61 6.25 4.18
C ARG A 135 14.84 6.44 5.48
N LEU A 136 14.79 7.65 6.02
CA LEU A 136 13.89 8.01 7.12
C LEU A 136 12.57 8.54 6.53
N GLN A 137 11.49 7.79 6.73
CA GLN A 137 10.18 8.12 6.15
C GLN A 137 9.05 7.40 6.91
N PHE A 138 7.81 7.86 6.77
CA PHE A 138 6.65 7.10 7.25
C PHE A 138 6.56 5.74 6.53
N PRO A 139 6.42 4.62 7.26
CA PRO A 139 6.39 3.28 6.67
C PRO A 139 4.99 2.94 6.14
N ILE A 140 4.41 3.82 5.33
CA ILE A 140 3.05 3.70 4.80
C ILE A 140 2.99 4.02 3.32
N LYS A 141 1.91 3.58 2.67
CA LYS A 141 1.53 4.00 1.31
C LYS A 141 0.03 4.19 1.20
N VAL A 142 -0.42 4.94 0.19
CA VAL A 142 -1.84 5.06 -0.16
C VAL A 142 -2.41 3.68 -0.52
N SER A 143 -3.67 3.44 -0.14
CA SER A 143 -4.32 2.13 -0.23
C SER A 143 -5.81 2.21 -0.56
N PHE A 144 -6.19 3.02 -1.55
CA PHE A 144 -7.49 2.85 -2.22
C PHE A 144 -7.52 1.53 -3.00
N ALA A 145 -6.40 1.24 -3.68
CA ALA A 145 -6.14 -0.01 -4.37
C ALA A 145 -4.97 -0.78 -3.73
N MET A 146 -5.02 -2.11 -3.80
CA MET A 146 -3.94 -3.00 -3.40
C MET A 146 -3.89 -4.22 -4.31
N ILE A 147 -2.79 -4.96 -4.24
CA ILE A 147 -2.70 -6.23 -4.97
C ILE A 147 -3.50 -7.32 -4.26
N ILE A 148 -4.04 -8.27 -5.03
CA ILE A 148 -4.83 -9.39 -4.52
C ILE A 148 -4.07 -10.16 -3.42
N ASN A 149 -2.79 -10.43 -3.63
CA ASN A 149 -1.97 -11.18 -2.67
C ASN A 149 -1.84 -10.46 -1.31
N LYS A 150 -1.91 -9.12 -1.28
CA LYS A 150 -1.88 -8.34 -0.03
C LYS A 150 -3.23 -8.31 0.69
N SER A 151 -4.31 -8.63 -0.01
CA SER A 151 -5.64 -8.77 0.59
C SER A 151 -5.87 -10.15 1.21
N GLN A 152 -4.99 -11.12 0.97
CA GLN A 152 -5.13 -12.46 1.52
C GLN A 152 -5.14 -12.43 3.06
N GLY A 153 -6.11 -13.11 3.66
CA GLY A 153 -6.37 -13.08 5.10
C GLY A 153 -7.13 -11.85 5.60
N GLN A 154 -7.39 -10.86 4.74
CA GLN A 154 -8.23 -9.70 5.09
C GLN A 154 -9.68 -9.91 4.63
N SER A 155 -10.62 -9.41 5.41
CA SER A 155 -12.03 -9.27 5.02
C SER A 155 -12.31 -7.82 4.65
N LEU A 156 -12.93 -7.59 3.49
CA LEU A 156 -13.32 -6.28 2.99
C LEU A 156 -14.84 -6.16 3.04
N LYS A 157 -15.34 -4.98 3.44
CA LYS A 157 -16.79 -4.73 3.42
C LYS A 157 -17.32 -4.65 1.99
N ILE A 158 -16.57 -4.03 1.07
CA ILE A 158 -16.90 -3.91 -0.34
C ILE A 158 -15.59 -3.96 -1.13
N ALA A 159 -15.57 -4.69 -2.25
CA ALA A 159 -14.39 -4.81 -3.09
C ALA A 159 -14.71 -4.56 -4.58
N GLY A 160 -13.86 -3.80 -5.23
CA GLY A 160 -13.74 -3.81 -6.69
C GLY A 160 -12.59 -4.73 -7.09
N ILE A 161 -12.72 -5.53 -8.14
CA ILE A 161 -11.62 -6.29 -8.75
C ILE A 161 -11.38 -5.70 -10.14
N ASP A 162 -10.20 -5.13 -10.36
CA ASP A 162 -9.76 -4.65 -11.67
C ASP A 162 -8.87 -5.72 -12.33
N LEU A 163 -9.44 -6.38 -13.35
CA LEU A 163 -8.81 -7.39 -14.20
C LEU A 163 -8.43 -6.80 -15.58
N SER A 164 -8.09 -5.51 -15.64
CA SER A 164 -7.46 -4.93 -16.84
C SER A 164 -6.10 -5.57 -17.15
N ASP A 165 -5.44 -6.08 -16.11
CA ASP A 165 -4.34 -7.03 -16.21
C ASP A 165 -4.84 -8.43 -15.87
N ASP A 166 -4.32 -9.45 -16.56
CA ASP A 166 -4.61 -10.85 -16.23
C ASP A 166 -4.03 -11.27 -14.87
N CYS A 167 -4.76 -12.15 -14.18
CA CYS A 167 -4.18 -12.93 -13.09
C CYS A 167 -3.04 -13.82 -13.60
N PHE A 168 -1.95 -13.90 -12.85
CA PHE A 168 -0.72 -14.59 -13.27
C PHE A 168 -0.28 -15.70 -12.31
N THR A 169 -0.98 -15.90 -11.19
CA THR A 169 -0.72 -17.00 -10.26
C THR A 169 -1.96 -17.82 -9.97
N HIS A 170 -1.73 -19.06 -9.54
CA HIS A 170 -2.78 -19.97 -9.14
C HIS A 170 -3.72 -19.40 -8.08
N GLY A 171 -5.02 -19.59 -8.26
CA GLY A 171 -6.04 -19.21 -7.29
C GLY A 171 -6.13 -17.70 -7.02
N GLN A 172 -5.41 -16.85 -7.76
CA GLN A 172 -5.37 -15.41 -7.50
C GLN A 172 -6.77 -14.78 -7.62
N PHE A 173 -7.49 -15.08 -8.70
CA PHE A 173 -8.85 -14.58 -8.87
C PHE A 173 -9.81 -15.10 -7.78
N TYR A 174 -9.65 -16.36 -7.36
CA TYR A 174 -10.42 -16.93 -6.24
C TYR A 174 -10.12 -16.20 -4.92
N VAL A 175 -8.85 -15.91 -4.63
CA VAL A 175 -8.45 -15.11 -3.47
C VAL A 175 -9.15 -13.75 -3.51
N ALA A 176 -9.20 -13.09 -4.67
CA ALA A 176 -9.87 -11.79 -4.81
C ALA A 176 -11.38 -11.88 -4.50
N CYS A 177 -12.08 -12.86 -5.07
CA CYS A 177 -13.52 -13.03 -4.87
C CYS A 177 -13.87 -13.38 -3.41
N SER A 178 -13.01 -14.16 -2.74
CA SER A 178 -13.22 -14.57 -1.34
C SER A 178 -12.96 -13.46 -0.31
N ARG A 179 -12.61 -12.23 -0.73
CA ARG A 179 -12.37 -11.12 0.21
C ARG A 179 -13.66 -10.46 0.73
N VAL A 180 -14.80 -10.74 0.12
CA VAL A 180 -16.10 -10.19 0.51
C VAL A 180 -17.07 -11.30 0.92
N SER A 181 -18.05 -10.97 1.76
CA SER A 181 -19.03 -11.92 2.29
C SER A 181 -20.21 -12.20 1.35
N SER A 182 -20.41 -11.38 0.32
CA SER A 182 -21.52 -11.52 -0.63
C SER A 182 -21.09 -11.09 -2.04
N PRO A 183 -21.59 -11.74 -3.10
CA PRO A 183 -21.39 -11.30 -4.48
C PRO A 183 -21.96 -9.89 -4.77
N THR A 184 -23.01 -9.45 -4.05
CA THR A 184 -23.68 -8.16 -4.29
C THR A 184 -22.82 -6.94 -3.96
N ILE A 185 -21.77 -7.13 -3.17
CA ILE A 185 -20.80 -6.11 -2.74
C ILE A 185 -19.45 -6.27 -3.46
N LEU A 186 -19.42 -7.11 -4.50
CA LEU A 186 -18.30 -7.32 -5.39
C LEU A 186 -18.59 -6.71 -6.75
N VAL A 187 -17.70 -5.84 -7.21
CA VAL A 187 -17.75 -5.30 -8.58
C VAL A 187 -16.52 -5.78 -9.33
N ILE A 188 -16.68 -6.37 -10.51
CA ILE A 188 -15.58 -6.89 -11.31
C ILE A 188 -15.50 -6.09 -12.61
N LEU A 189 -14.37 -5.43 -12.84
CA LEU A 189 -14.01 -4.84 -14.11
C LEU A 189 -13.16 -5.84 -14.88
N ALA A 190 -13.73 -6.44 -15.93
CA ALA A 190 -13.03 -7.33 -16.84
C ALA A 190 -13.25 -6.83 -18.28
N PRO A 191 -12.32 -6.03 -18.85
CA PRO A 191 -12.50 -5.41 -20.17
C PRO A 191 -12.81 -6.42 -21.28
N ASN A 192 -12.21 -7.61 -21.21
CA ASN A 192 -12.41 -8.69 -22.18
C ASN A 192 -13.52 -9.69 -21.77
N GLY A 193 -14.23 -9.41 -20.67
CA GLY A 193 -15.21 -10.32 -20.06
C GLY A 193 -14.62 -11.64 -19.54
N ARG A 194 -13.29 -11.80 -19.56
CA ARG A 194 -12.55 -13.00 -19.15
C ARG A 194 -11.23 -12.60 -18.50
N THR A 195 -10.70 -13.49 -17.66
CA THR A 195 -9.35 -13.42 -17.11
C THR A 195 -8.71 -14.80 -17.25
N THR A 196 -7.39 -14.84 -17.34
CA THR A 196 -6.64 -16.10 -17.31
C THR A 196 -6.85 -16.79 -15.97
N ASN A 197 -7.35 -18.04 -16.01
CA ASN A 197 -7.37 -18.91 -14.84
C ASN A 197 -6.10 -19.75 -14.83
N VAL A 198 -5.12 -19.36 -14.02
CA VAL A 198 -3.89 -20.13 -13.85
C VAL A 198 -4.21 -21.30 -12.92
N VAL A 199 -4.25 -22.53 -13.45
CA VAL A 199 -4.44 -23.77 -12.69
C VAL A 199 -3.18 -24.63 -12.79
N TYR A 200 -2.52 -24.95 -11.68
CA TYR A 200 -1.41 -25.90 -11.66
C TYR A 200 -2.00 -27.29 -11.65
N LYS A 201 -1.74 -28.08 -12.70
CA LYS A 201 -2.33 -29.42 -12.84
C LYS A 201 -1.82 -30.40 -11.78
N GLU A 202 -0.68 -30.11 -11.16
CA GLU A 202 -0.04 -30.91 -10.12
C GLU A 202 -0.77 -30.80 -8.76
N VAL A 203 -1.72 -29.88 -8.63
CA VAL A 203 -2.50 -29.62 -7.40
C VAL A 203 -3.98 -29.98 -7.58
N LEU A 204 -4.33 -30.60 -8.71
CA LEU A 204 -5.64 -31.20 -9.00
C LEU A 204 -5.57 -32.72 -8.75
#